data_AF-A0A5D0V6S2-F1
#
_entry.id   AF-A0A5D0V6S2-F1
#
_cell.length_a   1.000
_cell.length_b   1.000
_cell.length_c   1.000
_cell.angle_alpha   90.00
_cell.angle_beta   90.00
_cell.angle_gamma   90.00
#
_symmetry.space_group_name_H-M   'P 1'
#
loop_
_entity.id
_entity.type
_entity.pdbx_description
1 polymer ?
#
loop_
_entity_poly.entity_id
_entity_poly.type
_entity_poly.pdbx_seq_one_letter_code
_entity_poly.pdbx_strand_id
1 'polypeptide(L)'
;MARRKQRRSAEPIEELSVHELIEGPTQDLTAARAAVAGADADPRPSAEATQDLSGLAAEATRDLSAAAAEVTRDLSTVAGAAVAPATGGTEGRVRIDLPRMPAAGALYRRALLGALPGMGGRRGPELPEVELGVTGVTVDPAHLADYDRVCGFRLTDRLPATYVHVLGFPLALRLMTAAEFPIPLTGVVHVANRITVHRPIEAGETLDFHTYAENLRPHERGRQLDVVLVGSVDGAEVWRGVSTYLGKERQAGGGPRRDRGDRPNPPAASAHWRVTRRVGTDYARVSGDHNPIHTSRLGARLFGFPHPIAHGMWSKAHCLAALESRLPEAYTVDVAFKLPVPLPSTVAFSATAADATWDFALHDARSGGPQLVGTVR
;
A
#
# COMPACT_ATOMS: atom_id res chain seq x y z
N MET A 1 -16.79 -44.88 -51.84
CA MET A 1 -17.37 -43.58 -51.39
C MET A 1 -17.33 -43.53 -49.87
N ALA A 2 -17.38 -42.34 -49.26
CA ALA A 2 -17.24 -42.16 -47.81
C ALA A 2 -18.49 -41.56 -47.17
N ARG A 3 -18.71 -41.86 -45.87
CA ARG A 3 -19.12 -40.85 -44.89
C ARG A 3 -18.62 -41.22 -43.49
N ARG A 4 -18.33 -40.19 -42.69
CA ARG A 4 -17.43 -40.20 -41.54
C ARG A 4 -18.24 -40.08 -40.25
N LYS A 5 -18.11 -41.01 -39.30
CA LYS A 5 -18.81 -40.96 -38.02
C LYS A 5 -18.20 -39.85 -37.14
N GLN A 6 -18.92 -38.75 -36.98
CA GLN A 6 -18.40 -37.53 -36.37
C GLN A 6 -18.50 -37.62 -34.83
N ARG A 7 -17.36 -37.64 -34.13
CA ARG A 7 -17.32 -37.43 -32.68
C ARG A 7 -17.68 -35.97 -32.40
N ARG A 8 -18.55 -35.71 -31.41
CA ARG A 8 -18.58 -34.39 -30.75
C ARG A 8 -17.29 -34.24 -29.96
N SER A 9 -16.59 -33.12 -30.17
CA SER A 9 -15.46 -32.68 -29.37
C SER A 9 -15.95 -32.20 -28.00
N ALA A 10 -15.18 -32.44 -26.95
CA ALA A 10 -15.32 -31.67 -25.71
C ALA A 10 -14.76 -30.27 -25.94
N GLU A 11 -15.40 -29.26 -25.35
CA GLU A 11 -14.93 -27.88 -25.39
C GLU A 11 -13.79 -27.70 -24.37
N PRO A 12 -12.73 -26.94 -24.70
CA PRO A 12 -11.65 -26.68 -23.76
C PRO A 12 -12.10 -25.68 -22.68
N ILE A 13 -11.77 -25.97 -21.42
CA ILE A 13 -11.91 -25.01 -20.32
C ILE A 13 -10.85 -23.93 -20.54
N GLU A 14 -11.27 -22.66 -20.69
CA GLU A 14 -10.33 -21.55 -20.87
C GLU A 14 -9.55 -21.29 -19.57
N GLU A 15 -8.25 -21.60 -19.58
CA GLU A 15 -7.34 -21.23 -18.49
C GLU A 15 -7.09 -19.72 -18.50
N LEU A 16 -7.46 -19.04 -17.41
CA LEU A 16 -7.23 -17.61 -17.24
C LEU A 16 -5.72 -17.31 -17.17
N SER A 17 -5.19 -16.73 -18.25
CA SER A 17 -3.76 -16.41 -18.37
C SER A 17 -3.35 -15.24 -17.47
N VAL A 18 -2.23 -15.41 -16.77
CA VAL A 18 -1.73 -14.52 -15.70
C VAL A 18 -1.29 -13.13 -16.20
N HIS A 19 -1.30 -12.87 -17.52
CA HIS A 19 -0.60 -11.74 -18.15
C HIS A 19 -1.32 -10.37 -18.14
N GLU A 20 -2.51 -10.24 -17.55
CA GLU A 20 -3.25 -8.97 -17.52
C GLU A 20 -2.76 -7.96 -16.44
N LEU A 21 -1.48 -7.63 -16.35
CA LEU A 21 -0.96 -6.85 -15.21
C LEU A 21 0.17 -5.85 -15.52
N ILE A 22 0.30 -5.41 -16.78
CA ILE A 22 1.32 -4.45 -17.22
C ILE A 22 0.71 -3.45 -18.23
N GLU A 23 1.26 -2.24 -18.27
CA GLU A 23 1.11 -1.20 -19.33
C GLU A 23 -0.13 -0.29 -19.31
N GLY A 24 -0.21 0.57 -18.28
CA GLY A 24 -0.71 1.94 -18.43
C GLY A 24 0.45 2.92 -18.65
N PRO A 25 0.27 4.06 -19.34
CA PRO A 25 1.36 4.98 -19.68
C PRO A 25 1.87 5.75 -18.45
N THR A 26 3.18 5.75 -18.26
CA THR A 26 3.86 6.68 -17.33
C THR A 26 4.14 7.97 -18.10
N GLN A 27 3.47 9.07 -17.73
CA GLN A 27 3.77 10.39 -18.27
C GLN A 27 4.66 11.20 -17.30
N ASP A 28 5.54 11.98 -17.90
CA ASP A 28 6.54 12.81 -17.24
C ASP A 28 5.89 14.03 -16.56
N LEU A 29 6.38 14.38 -15.36
CA LEU A 29 5.89 15.51 -14.55
C LEU A 29 6.77 16.77 -14.65
N THR A 30 7.78 16.77 -15.52
CA THR A 30 8.80 17.85 -15.63
C THR A 30 8.29 19.12 -16.36
N ALA A 31 6.97 19.38 -16.35
CA ALA A 31 6.34 20.51 -17.02
C ALA A 31 5.45 21.40 -16.11
N ALA A 32 5.05 20.93 -14.92
CA ALA A 32 4.07 21.63 -14.07
C ALA A 32 4.68 22.70 -13.13
N ARG A 33 5.82 23.31 -13.50
CA ARG A 33 6.63 24.19 -12.62
C ARG A 33 6.63 25.68 -13.02
N ALA A 34 5.68 26.10 -13.85
CA ALA A 34 5.61 27.45 -14.43
C ALA A 34 4.21 28.09 -14.30
N ALA A 35 3.66 28.09 -13.08
CA ALA A 35 2.33 28.65 -12.79
C ALA A 35 2.22 29.28 -11.38
N VAL A 36 3.24 30.03 -10.94
CA VAL A 36 3.20 30.82 -9.69
C VAL A 36 3.61 32.27 -9.99
N ALA A 37 2.63 33.11 -10.32
CA ALA A 37 2.77 34.57 -10.43
C ALA A 37 1.37 35.23 -10.47
N GLY A 38 0.91 35.89 -9.39
CA GLY A 38 -0.36 36.64 -9.42
C GLY A 38 -0.98 37.03 -8.06
N ALA A 39 -0.54 38.17 -7.51
CA ALA A 39 -1.26 39.12 -6.63
C ALA A 39 -1.85 38.70 -5.25
N ASP A 40 -1.28 39.30 -4.19
CA ASP A 40 -1.85 40.10 -3.07
C ASP A 40 -3.40 40.26 -2.91
N ALA A 41 -3.99 40.57 -1.73
CA ALA A 41 -3.48 41.19 -0.49
C ALA A 41 -4.30 40.84 0.81
N ASP A 42 -3.77 41.20 2.01
CA ASP A 42 -4.43 41.19 3.36
C ASP A 42 -5.26 42.49 3.58
N PRO A 43 -6.32 42.55 4.44
CA PRO A 43 -6.10 42.80 5.89
C PRO A 43 -7.07 42.13 6.91
N ARG A 44 -6.53 41.85 8.11
CA ARG A 44 -7.15 41.51 9.42
C ARG A 44 -7.78 42.73 10.15
N PRO A 45 -8.39 42.69 11.39
CA PRO A 45 -8.27 41.77 12.57
C PRO A 45 -9.64 41.39 13.23
N SER A 46 -9.90 41.13 14.54
CA SER A 46 -9.20 41.20 15.86
C SER A 46 -9.97 40.45 17.00
N ALA A 47 -9.28 40.19 18.15
CA ALA A 47 -9.81 40.03 19.54
C ALA A 47 -10.59 38.72 19.90
N GLU A 48 -10.12 37.87 20.84
CA GLU A 48 -10.32 37.85 22.34
C GLU A 48 -11.57 37.05 22.80
N ALA A 49 -11.64 36.34 23.96
CA ALA A 49 -10.68 36.10 25.05
C ALA A 49 -11.01 34.83 25.91
N THR A 50 -9.97 34.31 26.59
CA THR A 50 -9.92 33.63 27.92
C THR A 50 -10.66 32.29 28.20
N GLN A 51 -10.07 31.51 29.12
CA GLN A 51 -10.44 30.16 29.59
C GLN A 51 -11.27 30.20 30.90
N ASP A 52 -11.83 29.06 31.33
CA ASP A 52 -11.48 28.49 32.66
C ASP A 52 -11.77 26.97 32.74
N LEU A 53 -11.18 26.28 33.73
CA LEU A 53 -11.29 24.84 34.02
C LEU A 53 -11.55 24.61 35.51
N SER A 54 -12.63 23.92 35.90
CA SER A 54 -12.84 23.51 37.31
C SER A 54 -13.64 22.18 37.44
N GLY A 55 -13.32 21.41 38.49
CA GLY A 55 -13.85 20.05 38.74
C GLY A 55 -13.06 18.96 38.02
N LEU A 56 -11.98 18.36 38.56
CA LEU A 56 -11.86 17.64 39.85
C LEU A 56 -13.01 16.65 40.08
N ALA A 57 -12.85 15.38 40.44
CA ALA A 57 -11.77 14.40 40.57
C ALA A 57 -12.43 13.17 41.28
N ALA A 58 -11.71 12.04 41.43
CA ALA A 58 -12.18 10.82 42.14
C ALA A 58 -13.32 10.03 41.41
N GLU A 59 -13.48 8.70 41.53
CA GLU A 59 -12.66 7.67 42.20
C GLU A 59 -12.92 6.23 41.67
N ALA A 60 -12.04 5.30 42.06
CA ALA A 60 -12.28 3.87 42.31
C ALA A 60 -12.99 2.94 41.29
N THR A 61 -12.17 2.20 40.51
CA THR A 61 -12.24 0.73 40.28
C THR A 61 -13.60 0.02 40.05
N ARG A 62 -13.78 -0.58 38.86
CA ARG A 62 -14.34 -1.95 38.73
C ARG A 62 -14.14 -2.65 37.37
N ASP A 63 -13.96 -3.96 37.47
CA ASP A 63 -14.26 -5.06 36.51
C ASP A 63 -13.89 -4.96 35.01
N LEU A 64 -12.92 -5.79 34.58
CA LEU A 64 -12.50 -5.99 33.19
C LEU A 64 -13.08 -7.29 32.58
N SER A 65 -14.41 -7.41 32.53
CA SER A 65 -15.06 -8.57 31.88
C SER A 65 -16.27 -8.25 30.98
N ALA A 66 -16.99 -7.15 31.21
CA ALA A 66 -18.26 -6.85 30.51
C ALA A 66 -18.16 -5.89 29.31
N ALA A 67 -17.10 -5.08 29.19
CA ALA A 67 -17.01 -3.95 28.26
C ALA A 67 -16.76 -4.32 26.77
N ALA A 68 -17.05 -5.56 26.36
CA ALA A 68 -16.80 -6.06 25.00
C ALA A 68 -18.00 -5.95 24.03
N ALA A 69 -19.16 -5.46 24.51
CA ALA A 69 -20.43 -5.51 23.77
C ALA A 69 -21.02 -4.13 23.37
N GLU A 70 -20.47 -3.01 23.83
CA GLU A 70 -21.16 -1.70 23.76
C GLU A 70 -20.28 -0.53 23.27
N VAL A 71 -19.57 -0.70 22.15
CA VAL A 71 -18.94 0.41 21.41
C VAL A 71 -19.24 0.32 19.91
N THR A 72 -20.52 0.46 19.56
CA THR A 72 -20.96 0.88 18.22
C THR A 72 -21.86 2.09 18.36
N ARG A 73 -21.26 3.27 18.60
CA ARG A 73 -21.94 4.54 18.34
C ARG A 73 -21.79 4.89 16.87
N ASP A 74 -22.90 5.30 16.29
CA ASP A 74 -23.00 5.82 14.94
C ASP A 74 -22.20 7.14 14.80
N LEU A 75 -21.65 7.41 13.62
CA LEU A 75 -20.76 8.55 13.37
C LEU A 75 -21.53 9.87 13.16
N SER A 76 -22.84 9.87 13.42
CA SER A 76 -23.77 10.99 13.21
C SER A 76 -23.78 12.05 14.32
N THR A 77 -23.06 11.88 15.43
CA THR A 77 -23.28 12.66 16.68
C THR A 77 -22.03 13.29 17.33
N VAL A 78 -20.87 13.31 16.67
CA VAL A 78 -19.64 13.96 17.21
C VAL A 78 -19.35 15.27 16.49
N ALA A 79 -20.25 16.24 16.64
CA ALA A 79 -20.07 17.63 16.21
C ALA A 79 -20.25 18.57 17.42
N GLY A 80 -19.29 18.57 18.36
CA GLY A 80 -19.47 19.28 19.64
C GLY A 80 -18.37 19.15 20.69
N ALA A 81 -17.09 19.13 20.32
CA ALA A 81 -15.97 19.30 21.27
C ALA A 81 -14.69 19.71 20.51
N ALA A 82 -14.46 21.00 20.31
CA ALA A 82 -13.26 21.50 19.64
C ALA A 82 -12.08 21.62 20.63
N VAL A 83 -11.01 20.87 20.41
CA VAL A 83 -9.67 21.17 20.92
C VAL A 83 -8.90 21.84 19.80
N ALA A 84 -8.13 22.89 20.12
CA ALA A 84 -7.51 23.75 19.10
C ALA A 84 -6.50 22.99 18.21
N PRO A 85 -6.46 23.24 16.89
CA PRO A 85 -5.60 22.52 15.97
C PRO A 85 -4.14 22.98 16.05
N ALA A 86 -3.20 22.03 16.04
CA ALA A 86 -1.85 22.29 15.56
C ALA A 86 -1.94 22.51 14.04
N THR A 87 -1.59 23.71 13.57
CA THR A 87 -1.84 24.12 12.18
C THR A 87 -0.84 23.51 11.21
N GLY A 88 -1.24 22.45 10.50
CA GLY A 88 -0.42 21.81 9.46
C GLY A 88 -1.18 20.99 8.40
N GLY A 89 -2.51 21.07 8.37
CA GLY A 89 -3.34 20.27 7.44
C GLY A 89 -3.38 20.85 6.03
N THR A 90 -2.92 20.08 5.03
CA THR A 90 -3.03 20.43 3.61
C THR A 90 -4.44 20.20 3.08
N GLU A 91 -5.14 21.29 2.78
CA GLU A 91 -6.43 21.42 2.08
C GLU A 91 -7.56 20.45 2.52
N GLY A 92 -8.54 21.00 3.26
CA GLY A 92 -9.88 20.43 3.45
C GLY A 92 -10.02 19.23 4.40
N ARG A 93 -8.98 18.42 4.60
CA ARG A 93 -9.07 17.16 5.37
C ARG A 93 -9.22 17.38 6.88
N VAL A 94 -10.14 16.63 7.50
CA VAL A 94 -10.32 16.57 8.95
C VAL A 94 -9.35 15.55 9.55
N ARG A 95 -8.51 16.00 10.49
CA ARG A 95 -7.57 15.17 11.25
C ARG A 95 -8.28 14.37 12.34
N ILE A 96 -8.02 13.07 12.42
CA ILE A 96 -8.45 12.18 13.50
C ILE A 96 -7.26 11.39 14.04
N ASP A 97 -6.75 11.81 15.20
CA ASP A 97 -5.70 11.10 15.92
C ASP A 97 -6.25 9.88 16.68
N LEU A 98 -5.58 8.75 16.53
CA LEU A 98 -5.87 7.48 17.19
C LEU A 98 -4.84 7.24 18.31
N PRO A 99 -5.25 6.75 19.50
CA PRO A 99 -4.36 6.63 20.66
C PRO A 99 -3.30 5.52 20.56
N ARG A 100 -3.27 4.75 19.46
CA ARG A 100 -2.27 3.71 19.13
C ARG A 100 -2.50 3.17 17.72
N MET A 101 -1.51 2.44 17.19
CA MET A 101 -1.66 1.73 15.91
C MET A 101 -2.84 0.76 15.88
N PRO A 102 -3.64 0.72 14.78
CA PRO A 102 -4.70 -0.28 14.60
C PRO A 102 -4.18 -1.71 14.53
N ALA A 103 -4.94 -2.68 15.05
CA ALA A 103 -4.59 -4.09 14.95
C ALA A 103 -4.94 -4.64 13.55
N ALA A 104 -3.94 -4.72 12.64
CA ALA A 104 -4.11 -5.11 11.24
C ALA A 104 -4.94 -6.40 11.04
N GLY A 105 -4.68 -7.44 11.83
CA GLY A 105 -5.43 -8.71 11.75
C GLY A 105 -6.94 -8.59 12.02
N ALA A 106 -7.39 -7.58 12.77
CA ALA A 106 -8.82 -7.30 12.94
C ALA A 106 -9.42 -6.63 11.69
N LEU A 107 -8.65 -5.77 11.02
CA LEU A 107 -9.06 -5.07 9.80
C LEU A 107 -9.21 -6.03 8.62
N TYR A 108 -8.28 -6.98 8.45
CA TYR A 108 -8.42 -8.05 7.43
C TYR A 108 -9.65 -8.93 7.66
N ARG A 109 -9.98 -9.28 8.92
CA ARG A 109 -11.22 -10.01 9.22
C ARG A 109 -12.47 -9.20 8.86
N ARG A 110 -12.50 -7.90 9.19
CA ARG A 110 -13.60 -7.00 8.81
C ARG A 110 -13.74 -6.87 7.29
N ALA A 111 -12.63 -6.74 6.56
CA ALA A 111 -12.64 -6.68 5.09
C ALA A 111 -13.15 -7.99 4.46
N LEU A 112 -12.73 -9.15 4.97
CA LEU A 112 -13.17 -10.45 4.48
C LEU A 112 -14.66 -10.71 4.76
N LEU A 113 -15.20 -10.25 5.90
CA LEU A 113 -16.64 -10.29 6.18
C LEU A 113 -17.42 -9.34 5.25
N GLY A 114 -16.89 -8.15 4.99
CA GLY A 114 -17.44 -7.21 4.01
C GLY A 114 -17.35 -7.66 2.55
N ALA A 115 -16.69 -8.79 2.26
CA ALA A 115 -16.69 -9.45 0.96
C ALA A 115 -17.91 -10.36 0.74
N LEU A 116 -18.67 -10.67 1.79
CA LEU A 116 -19.82 -11.58 1.70
C LEU A 116 -21.02 -10.89 1.02
N PRO A 117 -21.77 -11.60 0.15
CA PRO A 117 -22.97 -11.05 -0.50
C PRO A 117 -23.96 -10.48 0.52
N GLY A 118 -24.39 -9.24 0.32
CA GLY A 118 -25.31 -8.53 1.22
C GLY A 118 -24.70 -7.92 2.48
N MET A 119 -23.42 -8.15 2.79
CA MET A 119 -22.73 -7.57 3.96
C MET A 119 -21.82 -6.38 3.62
N GLY A 120 -21.67 -6.04 2.33
CA GLY A 120 -20.93 -4.86 1.87
C GLY A 120 -21.75 -3.58 2.02
N GLY A 121 -21.27 -2.62 2.82
CA GLY A 121 -21.87 -1.29 2.92
C GLY A 121 -21.73 -0.46 1.63
N ARG A 122 -22.60 0.54 1.46
CA ARG A 122 -22.52 1.51 0.35
C ARG A 122 -21.21 2.29 0.43
N ARG A 123 -20.37 2.16 -0.59
CA ARG A 123 -19.10 2.89 -0.77
C ARG A 123 -19.36 4.29 -1.30
N GLY A 124 -18.51 5.26 -0.95
CA GLY A 124 -18.58 6.62 -1.48
C GLY A 124 -18.21 6.69 -2.98
N PRO A 125 -18.73 7.68 -3.73
CA PRO A 125 -18.23 8.00 -5.06
C PRO A 125 -16.87 8.71 -5.01
N GLU A 126 -16.64 9.46 -3.93
CA GLU A 126 -15.55 10.41 -3.70
C GLU A 126 -14.52 9.88 -2.69
N LEU A 127 -13.46 10.67 -2.45
CA LEU A 127 -12.47 10.40 -1.41
C LEU A 127 -13.01 10.78 -0.02
N PRO A 128 -12.60 10.09 1.05
CA PRO A 128 -12.85 10.57 2.40
C PRO A 128 -11.99 11.82 2.69
N GLU A 129 -12.62 12.92 3.09
CA GLU A 129 -11.96 14.15 3.55
C GLU A 129 -11.39 13.99 4.98
N VAL A 130 -10.72 12.86 5.23
CA VAL A 130 -10.25 12.45 6.55
C VAL A 130 -8.78 12.01 6.47
N GLU A 131 -8.01 12.48 7.45
CA GLU A 131 -6.65 12.05 7.70
C GLU A 131 -6.57 11.33 9.06
N LEU A 132 -6.01 10.11 9.09
CA LEU A 132 -5.83 9.36 10.33
C LEU A 132 -4.41 9.54 10.86
N GLY A 133 -4.28 9.72 12.17
CA GLY A 133 -3.02 9.93 12.88
C GLY A 133 -2.73 8.89 13.95
N VAL A 134 -1.44 8.65 14.23
CA VAL A 134 -0.92 8.04 15.47
C VAL A 134 0.43 8.68 15.78
N THR A 135 0.65 9.09 17.04
CA THR A 135 1.96 9.54 17.51
C THR A 135 2.66 8.47 18.37
N GLY A 136 3.96 8.60 18.58
CA GLY A 136 4.70 7.80 19.56
C GLY A 136 4.99 6.35 19.16
N VAL A 137 5.13 6.05 17.86
CA VAL A 137 5.42 4.68 17.37
C VAL A 137 6.91 4.38 17.49
N THR A 138 7.26 3.51 18.43
CA THR A 138 8.63 2.99 18.62
C THR A 138 8.87 1.73 17.80
N VAL A 139 10.15 1.41 17.56
CA VAL A 139 10.58 0.20 16.86
C VAL A 139 10.87 -0.93 17.85
N ASP A 140 10.35 -2.12 17.58
CA ASP A 140 10.82 -3.37 18.18
C ASP A 140 12.03 -3.90 17.38
N PRO A 141 13.25 -3.98 17.96
CA PRO A 141 14.43 -4.49 17.27
C PRO A 141 14.33 -5.97 16.88
N ALA A 142 13.54 -6.78 17.59
CA ALA A 142 13.33 -8.18 17.21
C ALA A 142 12.45 -8.28 15.95
N HIS A 143 11.41 -7.43 15.88
CA HIS A 143 10.54 -7.32 14.70
C HIS A 143 11.28 -6.77 13.48
N LEU A 144 12.13 -5.75 13.65
CA LEU A 144 13.05 -5.27 12.61
C LEU A 144 13.95 -6.40 12.10
N ALA A 145 14.63 -7.09 13.02
CA ALA A 145 15.55 -8.16 12.65
C ALA A 145 14.87 -9.35 11.93
N ASP A 146 13.61 -9.66 12.24
CA ASP A 146 12.83 -10.66 11.49
C ASP A 146 12.34 -10.13 10.13
N TYR A 147 12.00 -8.85 10.02
CA TYR A 147 11.71 -8.22 8.74
C TYR A 147 12.92 -8.26 7.81
N ASP A 148 14.10 -7.90 8.31
CA ASP A 148 15.36 -7.89 7.55
C ASP A 148 15.71 -9.28 7.04
N ARG A 149 15.59 -10.32 7.88
CA ARG A 149 15.82 -11.72 7.49
C ARG A 149 14.87 -12.20 6.38
N VAL A 150 13.62 -11.75 6.40
CA VAL A 150 12.62 -12.15 5.38
C VAL A 150 12.78 -11.37 4.08
N CYS A 151 13.21 -10.11 4.15
CA CYS A 151 13.43 -9.24 2.99
C CYS A 151 14.85 -9.34 2.41
N GLY A 152 15.83 -9.84 3.17
CA GLY A 152 17.24 -9.96 2.78
C GLY A 152 18.11 -8.72 3.07
N PHE A 153 17.65 -7.77 3.89
CA PHE A 153 18.45 -6.62 4.33
C PHE A 153 19.56 -7.04 5.31
N ARG A 154 20.53 -6.15 5.56
CA ARG A 154 21.50 -6.35 6.65
C ARG A 154 20.87 -5.95 7.98
N LEU A 155 21.19 -6.68 9.04
CA LEU A 155 20.83 -6.31 10.40
C LEU A 155 21.63 -5.06 10.82
N THR A 156 20.99 -3.90 10.84
CA THR A 156 21.56 -2.61 11.28
C THR A 156 20.49 -1.76 11.97
N ASP A 157 20.90 -0.78 12.76
CA ASP A 157 19.94 0.13 13.41
C ASP A 157 19.23 1.08 12.43
N ARG A 158 19.82 1.36 11.24
CA ARG A 158 19.16 2.13 10.18
C ARG A 158 17.99 1.36 9.58
N LEU A 159 16.79 1.91 9.69
CA LEU A 159 15.54 1.30 9.21
C LEU A 159 15.50 1.22 7.67
N PRO A 160 15.17 0.06 7.09
CA PRO A 160 14.84 -0.03 5.67
C PRO A 160 13.62 0.83 5.34
N ALA A 161 13.65 1.55 4.21
CA ALA A 161 12.54 2.42 3.82
C ALA A 161 11.20 1.68 3.61
N THR A 162 11.23 0.39 3.32
CA THR A 162 10.04 -0.47 3.24
C THR A 162 9.60 -1.06 4.60
N TYR A 163 10.43 -0.97 5.64
CA TYR A 163 10.04 -1.28 7.02
C TYR A 163 9.22 -0.15 7.64
N VAL A 164 9.59 1.12 7.37
CA VAL A 164 8.81 2.29 7.80
C VAL A 164 7.37 2.25 7.21
N HIS A 165 7.21 1.79 5.97
CA HIS A 165 5.89 1.49 5.41
C HIS A 165 5.13 0.45 6.23
N VAL A 166 5.79 -0.63 6.67
CA VAL A 166 5.19 -1.70 7.47
C VAL A 166 4.71 -1.18 8.85
N LEU A 167 5.48 -0.31 9.50
CA LEU A 167 5.09 0.29 10.79
C LEU A 167 3.80 1.10 10.69
N GLY A 168 3.66 1.93 9.64
CA GLY A 168 2.47 2.76 9.42
C GLY A 168 1.33 2.09 8.62
N PHE A 169 1.57 0.94 7.97
CA PHE A 169 0.57 0.24 7.15
C PHE A 169 -0.76 -0.07 7.86
N PRO A 170 -0.81 -0.42 9.16
CA PRO A 170 -2.08 -0.65 9.85
C PRO A 170 -2.98 0.59 9.92
N LEU A 171 -2.39 1.79 9.89
CA LEU A 171 -3.11 3.07 9.82
C LEU A 171 -3.74 3.28 8.43
N ALA A 172 -2.95 3.06 7.37
CA ALA A 172 -3.44 3.10 5.98
C ALA A 172 -4.55 2.06 5.76
N LEU A 173 -4.39 0.84 6.27
CA LEU A 173 -5.40 -0.21 6.23
C LEU A 173 -6.69 0.17 6.98
N ARG A 174 -6.59 0.93 8.08
CA ARG A 174 -7.76 1.44 8.84
C ARG A 174 -8.55 2.47 8.04
N LEU A 175 -7.89 3.28 7.21
CA LEU A 175 -8.51 4.19 6.25
C LEU A 175 -9.18 3.41 5.10
N MET A 176 -8.48 2.46 4.47
CA MET A 176 -9.01 1.64 3.36
C MET A 176 -10.23 0.77 3.76
N THR A 177 -10.33 0.42 5.04
CA THR A 177 -11.44 -0.38 5.60
C THR A 177 -12.56 0.46 6.24
N ALA A 178 -12.51 1.78 6.11
CA ALA A 178 -13.65 2.67 6.33
C ALA A 178 -14.79 2.36 5.33
N ALA A 179 -16.02 2.79 5.63
CA ALA A 179 -17.19 2.50 4.77
C ALA A 179 -17.25 3.45 3.57
N GLU A 180 -16.82 4.68 3.81
CA GLU A 180 -16.79 5.85 2.95
C GLU A 180 -15.78 5.66 1.81
N PHE A 181 -14.64 5.03 2.11
CA PHE A 181 -13.51 4.85 1.21
C PHE A 181 -13.92 4.20 -0.14
N PRO A 182 -13.64 4.80 -1.30
CA PRO A 182 -14.39 4.55 -2.55
C PRO A 182 -14.11 3.21 -3.26
N ILE A 183 -13.10 2.45 -2.82
CA ILE A 183 -12.68 1.17 -3.42
C ILE A 183 -12.75 0.05 -2.37
N PRO A 184 -13.42 -1.08 -2.64
CA PRO A 184 -13.42 -2.22 -1.71
C PRO A 184 -12.02 -2.86 -1.64
N LEU A 185 -11.55 -3.18 -0.43
CA LEU A 185 -10.28 -3.90 -0.23
C LEU A 185 -10.29 -5.29 -0.91
N THR A 186 -11.47 -5.92 -1.00
CA THR A 186 -11.66 -7.19 -1.70
C THR A 186 -11.48 -7.02 -3.22
N GLY A 187 -10.36 -7.54 -3.75
CA GLY A 187 -10.04 -7.45 -5.17
C GLY A 187 -9.32 -6.16 -5.59
N VAL A 188 -8.93 -5.31 -4.64
CA VAL A 188 -8.02 -4.19 -4.91
C VAL A 188 -6.64 -4.72 -5.32
N VAL A 189 -5.98 -4.02 -6.25
CA VAL A 189 -4.62 -4.32 -6.69
C VAL A 189 -3.70 -3.16 -6.34
N HIS A 190 -2.63 -3.42 -5.59
CA HIS A 190 -1.54 -2.46 -5.39
C HIS A 190 -0.70 -2.44 -6.69
N VAL A 191 -0.76 -1.34 -7.45
CA VAL A 191 -0.18 -1.27 -8.82
C VAL A 191 1.11 -0.44 -8.90
N ALA A 192 1.30 0.51 -7.99
CA ALA A 192 2.54 1.28 -7.88
C ALA A 192 2.79 1.70 -6.44
N ASN A 193 4.06 1.89 -6.08
CA ASN A 193 4.45 2.43 -4.78
C ASN A 193 5.70 3.33 -4.91
N ARG A 194 5.53 4.63 -4.62
CA ARG A 194 6.61 5.59 -4.40
C ARG A 194 6.96 5.62 -2.92
N ILE A 195 8.25 5.64 -2.58
CA ILE A 195 8.71 5.97 -1.22
C ILE A 195 9.84 6.99 -1.35
N THR A 196 9.72 8.12 -0.67
CA THR A 196 10.77 9.11 -0.49
C THR A 196 11.28 9.06 0.94
N VAL A 197 12.60 9.08 1.09
CA VAL A 197 13.36 9.11 2.34
C VAL A 197 14.13 10.42 2.34
N HIS A 198 13.88 11.29 3.31
CA HIS A 198 14.53 12.61 3.39
C HIS A 198 15.85 12.58 4.18
N ARG A 199 16.00 11.58 5.06
CA ARG A 199 17.25 11.25 5.78
C ARG A 199 17.23 9.78 6.25
N PRO A 200 18.37 9.21 6.68
CA PRO A 200 18.39 7.97 7.46
C PRO A 200 17.48 8.08 8.70
N ILE A 201 16.88 6.96 9.08
CA ILE A 201 16.02 6.83 10.25
C ILE A 201 16.55 5.66 11.05
N GLU A 202 16.78 5.84 12.34
CA GLU A 202 17.41 4.84 13.21
C GLU A 202 16.39 4.18 14.14
N ALA A 203 16.62 2.92 14.54
CA ALA A 203 15.70 2.13 15.36
C ALA A 203 15.49 2.67 16.79
N GLY A 204 16.34 3.59 17.25
CA GLY A 204 16.14 4.33 18.50
C GLY A 204 15.17 5.51 18.40
N GLU A 205 14.77 5.91 17.19
CA GLU A 205 13.86 7.04 16.98
C GLU A 205 12.39 6.65 17.22
N THR A 206 11.60 7.63 17.64
CA THR A 206 10.15 7.50 17.79
C THR A 206 9.47 8.20 16.62
N LEU A 207 8.61 7.49 15.89
CA LEU A 207 7.94 7.99 14.70
C LEU A 207 6.50 8.38 14.98
N ASP A 208 6.09 9.51 14.42
CA ASP A 208 4.69 9.89 14.27
C ASP A 208 4.24 9.56 12.84
N PHE A 209 3.04 9.00 12.69
CA PHE A 209 2.48 8.61 11.39
C PHE A 209 1.17 9.33 11.08
N HIS A 210 1.02 9.71 9.81
CA HIS A 210 -0.26 10.17 9.27
C HIS A 210 -0.59 9.59 7.90
N THR A 211 -1.87 9.38 7.61
CA THR A 211 -2.31 8.82 6.33
C THR A 211 -3.64 9.41 5.87
N TYR A 212 -3.73 9.66 4.57
CA TYR A 212 -4.90 10.15 3.88
C TYR A 212 -5.00 9.54 2.47
N ALA A 213 -6.14 9.71 1.82
CA ALA A 213 -6.34 9.31 0.44
C ALA A 213 -6.37 10.54 -0.48
N GLU A 214 -5.92 10.37 -1.73
CA GLU A 214 -5.97 11.42 -2.75
C GLU A 214 -6.02 10.85 -4.18
N ASN A 215 -6.11 11.76 -5.16
CA ASN A 215 -5.93 11.47 -6.59
C ASN A 215 -6.83 10.33 -7.12
N LEU A 216 -8.10 10.27 -6.69
CA LEU A 216 -9.08 9.33 -7.23
C LEU A 216 -9.35 9.66 -8.70
N ARG A 217 -9.00 8.73 -9.58
CA ARG A 217 -8.97 8.94 -11.03
C ARG A 217 -9.45 7.70 -11.79
N PRO A 218 -10.08 7.86 -12.97
CA PRO A 218 -10.44 6.74 -13.84
C PRO A 218 -9.22 5.89 -14.23
N HIS A 219 -9.46 4.62 -14.52
CA HIS A 219 -8.51 3.70 -15.15
C HIS A 219 -9.26 2.87 -16.20
N GLU A 220 -8.57 2.38 -17.24
CA GLU A 220 -9.14 1.47 -18.26
C GLU A 220 -9.78 0.17 -17.70
N ARG A 221 -9.63 -0.10 -16.40
CA ARG A 221 -10.09 -1.32 -15.70
C ARG A 221 -10.92 -1.01 -14.43
N GLY A 222 -11.35 0.24 -14.24
CA GLY A 222 -12.12 0.71 -13.09
C GLY A 222 -11.68 2.07 -12.61
N ARG A 223 -11.40 2.21 -11.31
CA ARG A 223 -10.91 3.45 -10.69
C ARG A 223 -9.67 3.18 -9.86
N GLN A 224 -8.73 4.12 -9.84
CA GLN A 224 -7.55 4.05 -8.99
C GLN A 224 -7.43 5.30 -8.12
N LEU A 225 -6.80 5.17 -6.96
CA LEU A 225 -6.50 6.26 -6.04
C LEU A 225 -5.11 6.06 -5.44
N ASP A 226 -4.58 7.09 -4.81
CA ASP A 226 -3.34 7.00 -4.06
C ASP A 226 -3.65 7.11 -2.55
N VAL A 227 -3.08 6.21 -1.75
CA VAL A 227 -3.04 6.34 -0.29
C VAL A 227 -1.65 6.82 0.10
N VAL A 228 -1.59 7.98 0.74
CA VAL A 228 -0.36 8.56 1.26
C VAL A 228 -0.19 8.14 2.71
N LEU A 229 1.03 7.74 3.07
CA LEU A 229 1.47 7.51 4.44
C LEU A 229 2.74 8.33 4.65
N VAL A 230 2.77 9.11 5.71
CA VAL A 230 3.90 9.99 6.06
C VAL A 230 4.40 9.60 7.44
N GLY A 231 5.73 9.53 7.59
CA GLY A 231 6.43 9.30 8.84
C GLY A 231 7.28 10.51 9.20
N SER A 232 7.12 11.01 10.43
CA SER A 232 7.82 12.16 10.96
C SER A 232 8.57 11.81 12.25
N VAL A 233 9.64 12.55 12.56
CA VAL A 233 10.33 12.54 13.86
C VAL A 233 10.46 13.99 14.32
N ASP A 234 10.15 14.27 15.59
CA ASP A 234 10.11 15.63 16.17
C ASP A 234 9.32 16.64 15.31
N GLY A 235 8.21 16.17 14.70
CA GLY A 235 7.36 16.94 13.80
C GLY A 235 7.88 17.12 12.36
N ALA A 236 9.17 16.85 12.09
CA ALA A 236 9.75 16.95 10.76
C ALA A 236 9.47 15.68 9.93
N GLU A 237 9.01 15.84 8.68
CA GLU A 237 8.82 14.72 7.76
C GLU A 237 10.18 14.08 7.40
N VAL A 238 10.34 12.80 7.73
CA VAL A 238 11.55 12.02 7.39
C VAL A 238 11.29 10.99 6.29
N TRP A 239 10.03 10.61 6.09
CA TRP A 239 9.62 9.54 5.19
C TRP A 239 8.23 9.79 4.60
N ARG A 240 8.04 9.52 3.32
CA ARG A 240 6.73 9.62 2.64
C ARG A 240 6.55 8.48 1.64
N GLY A 241 5.54 7.65 1.88
CA GLY A 241 5.09 6.59 0.98
C GLY A 241 3.78 6.96 0.29
N VAL A 242 3.69 6.66 -1.00
CA VAL A 242 2.46 6.79 -1.80
C VAL A 242 2.17 5.45 -2.45
N SER A 243 1.04 4.83 -2.12
CA SER A 243 0.60 3.53 -2.64
C SER A 243 -0.62 3.70 -3.55
N THR A 244 -0.43 3.43 -4.84
CA THR A 244 -1.52 3.48 -5.83
C THR A 244 -2.29 2.16 -5.83
N TYR A 245 -3.60 2.26 -5.61
CA TYR A 245 -4.52 1.12 -5.53
C TYR A 245 -5.57 1.18 -6.64
N LEU A 246 -5.64 0.14 -7.46
CA LEU A 246 -6.63 -0.05 -8.52
C LEU A 246 -7.79 -0.92 -8.02
N GLY A 247 -8.99 -0.35 -8.00
CA GLY A 247 -10.25 -1.08 -7.85
C GLY A 247 -10.72 -1.58 -9.21
N LYS A 248 -10.81 -2.90 -9.39
CA LYS A 248 -11.34 -3.50 -10.63
C LYS A 248 -12.85 -3.36 -10.70
N GLU A 249 -13.35 -2.76 -11.77
CA GLU A 249 -14.79 -2.59 -12.02
C GLU A 249 -15.17 -3.24 -13.36
N ARG A 250 -16.36 -3.87 -13.43
CA ARG A 250 -16.84 -4.53 -14.65
C ARG A 250 -17.41 -3.49 -15.63
N GLN A 251 -16.62 -3.11 -16.64
CA GLN A 251 -17.17 -2.40 -17.80
C GLN A 251 -18.00 -3.34 -18.69
N ALA A 252 -19.12 -2.84 -19.21
CA ALA A 252 -19.89 -3.47 -20.28
C ALA A 252 -19.39 -2.98 -21.64
N GLY A 253 -18.24 -3.48 -22.10
CA GLY A 253 -17.67 -3.09 -23.39
C GLY A 253 -16.45 -3.91 -23.78
N GLY A 254 -16.54 -4.64 -24.91
CA GLY A 254 -15.40 -5.31 -25.52
C GLY A 254 -14.56 -4.33 -26.32
N GLY A 255 -13.64 -3.61 -25.66
CA GLY A 255 -12.68 -2.74 -26.34
C GLY A 255 -11.77 -3.53 -27.32
N PRO A 256 -11.21 -2.88 -28.36
CA PRO A 256 -10.36 -3.57 -29.33
C PRO A 256 -9.17 -4.25 -28.64
N ARG A 257 -8.94 -5.54 -28.94
CA ARG A 257 -7.73 -6.23 -28.52
C ARG A 257 -6.52 -5.55 -29.16
N ARG A 258 -5.71 -4.87 -28.36
CA ARG A 258 -4.42 -4.32 -28.79
C ARG A 258 -3.53 -5.48 -29.26
N ASP A 259 -2.86 -5.29 -30.39
CA ASP A 259 -2.03 -6.35 -30.98
C ASP A 259 -0.77 -6.60 -30.14
N ARG A 260 -0.16 -7.78 -30.31
CA ARG A 260 1.05 -8.20 -29.59
C ARG A 260 2.28 -7.54 -30.20
N GLY A 261 2.48 -6.24 -29.92
CA GLY A 261 3.77 -5.61 -30.15
C GLY A 261 4.89 -6.37 -29.45
N ASP A 262 6.09 -6.35 -30.04
CA ASP A 262 7.25 -7.03 -29.47
C ASP A 262 7.53 -6.54 -28.06
N ARG A 263 7.42 -7.45 -27.10
CA ARG A 263 7.84 -7.19 -25.72
C ARG A 263 9.36 -7.03 -25.74
N PRO A 264 9.92 -5.93 -25.19
CA PRO A 264 11.36 -5.82 -25.02
C PRO A 264 11.90 -7.05 -24.28
N ASN A 265 13.01 -7.62 -24.77
CA ASN A 265 13.67 -8.70 -24.06
C ASN A 265 14.05 -8.23 -22.65
N PRO A 266 13.89 -9.08 -21.61
CA PRO A 266 14.29 -8.70 -20.26
C PRO A 266 15.79 -8.35 -20.24
N PRO A 267 16.20 -7.30 -19.50
CA PRO A 267 17.61 -6.97 -19.32
C PRO A 267 18.40 -8.13 -18.72
N ALA A 268 19.71 -8.16 -18.99
CA ALA A 268 20.59 -9.20 -18.48
C ALA A 268 20.53 -9.29 -16.94
N ALA A 269 20.26 -10.49 -16.43
CA ALA A 269 20.05 -10.72 -15.01
C ALA A 269 21.36 -10.60 -14.22
N SER A 270 21.45 -9.61 -13.33
CA SER A 270 22.51 -9.43 -12.35
C SER A 270 22.50 -10.55 -11.28
N ALA A 271 21.32 -11.10 -10.97
CA ALA A 271 21.16 -12.21 -10.03
C ALA A 271 19.93 -13.08 -10.35
N HIS A 272 19.92 -14.31 -9.83
CA HIS A 272 18.77 -15.21 -9.85
C HIS A 272 18.42 -15.64 -8.42
N TRP A 273 17.17 -15.39 -7.98
CA TRP A 273 16.72 -15.65 -6.62
C TRP A 273 15.63 -16.73 -6.59
N ARG A 274 15.74 -17.69 -5.67
CA ARG A 274 14.75 -18.74 -5.46
C ARG A 274 13.71 -18.31 -4.43
N VAL A 275 12.53 -17.91 -4.88
CA VAL A 275 11.43 -17.49 -4.00
C VAL A 275 10.73 -18.73 -3.45
N THR A 276 10.83 -18.96 -2.14
CA THR A 276 10.29 -20.19 -1.51
C THR A 276 8.79 -20.08 -1.21
N ARG A 277 8.11 -21.21 -1.00
CA ARG A 277 6.69 -21.21 -0.59
C ARG A 277 6.42 -20.51 0.74
N ARG A 278 7.43 -20.34 1.60
CA ARG A 278 7.24 -19.74 2.93
C ARG A 278 7.25 -18.21 2.93
N VAL A 279 7.80 -17.57 1.89
CA VAL A 279 7.89 -16.11 1.77
C VAL A 279 6.55 -15.42 2.04
N GLY A 280 5.46 -15.90 1.44
CA GLY A 280 4.12 -15.34 1.64
C GLY A 280 3.54 -15.53 3.05
N THR A 281 4.01 -16.51 3.84
CA THR A 281 3.60 -16.67 5.24
C THR A 281 4.53 -15.95 6.22
N ASP A 282 5.82 -15.88 5.91
CA ASP A 282 6.81 -15.22 6.77
C ASP A 282 6.77 -13.70 6.62
N TYR A 283 6.61 -13.16 5.40
CA TYR A 283 6.40 -11.73 5.20
C TYR A 283 5.05 -11.26 5.77
N ALA A 284 4.00 -12.08 5.70
CA ALA A 284 2.72 -11.76 6.33
C ALA A 284 2.85 -11.60 7.86
N ARG A 285 3.76 -12.34 8.51
CA ARG A 285 4.00 -12.24 9.96
C ARG A 285 4.59 -10.88 10.36
N VAL A 286 5.52 -10.35 9.56
CA VAL A 286 6.24 -9.09 9.85
C VAL A 286 5.59 -7.85 9.22
N SER A 287 4.67 -8.01 8.26
CA SER A 287 3.95 -6.88 7.63
C SER A 287 2.50 -6.72 8.10
N GLY A 288 1.95 -7.72 8.79
CA GLY A 288 0.52 -7.80 9.10
C GLY A 288 -0.38 -8.05 7.88
N ASP A 289 0.15 -8.08 6.64
CA ASP A 289 -0.62 -8.37 5.43
C ASP A 289 -0.88 -9.88 5.31
N HIS A 290 -1.90 -10.33 6.02
CA HIS A 290 -2.38 -11.71 6.02
C HIS A 290 -3.36 -12.02 4.86
N ASN A 291 -3.38 -11.22 3.79
CA ASN A 291 -4.27 -11.46 2.65
C ASN A 291 -4.18 -12.93 2.14
N PRO A 292 -5.30 -13.68 2.08
CA PRO A 292 -5.29 -15.11 1.77
C PRO A 292 -4.62 -15.53 0.46
N ILE A 293 -4.41 -14.60 -0.49
CA ILE A 293 -3.68 -14.85 -1.75
C ILE A 293 -2.17 -15.06 -1.56
N HIS A 294 -1.60 -14.58 -0.46
CA HIS A 294 -0.19 -14.76 -0.13
C HIS A 294 0.04 -15.94 0.80
N THR A 295 -0.91 -16.19 1.71
CA THR A 295 -0.75 -17.12 2.84
C THR A 295 -1.34 -18.52 2.59
N SER A 296 -2.28 -18.68 1.66
CA SER A 296 -3.06 -19.94 1.53
C SER A 296 -3.35 -20.36 0.09
N ARG A 297 -3.28 -21.67 -0.20
CA ARG A 297 -3.67 -22.21 -1.52
C ARG A 297 -5.16 -22.03 -1.83
N LEU A 298 -6.02 -22.08 -0.81
CA LEU A 298 -7.47 -21.93 -0.97
C LEU A 298 -7.85 -20.47 -1.28
N GLY A 299 -7.30 -19.52 -0.51
CA GLY A 299 -7.48 -18.09 -0.76
C GLY A 299 -6.93 -17.67 -2.13
N ALA A 300 -5.71 -18.08 -2.47
CA ALA A 300 -5.15 -17.85 -3.80
C ALA A 300 -6.09 -18.31 -4.93
N ARG A 301 -6.63 -19.54 -4.85
CA ARG A 301 -7.57 -20.07 -5.85
C ARG A 301 -8.92 -19.36 -5.87
N LEU A 302 -9.43 -18.92 -4.72
CA LEU A 302 -10.67 -18.14 -4.63
C LEU A 302 -10.56 -16.79 -5.37
N PHE A 303 -9.36 -16.20 -5.39
CA PHE A 303 -9.05 -14.97 -6.12
C PHE A 303 -8.37 -15.22 -7.49
N GLY A 304 -8.49 -16.43 -8.05
CA GLY A 304 -8.08 -16.77 -9.41
C GLY A 304 -6.61 -17.18 -9.62
N PHE A 305 -5.79 -17.24 -8.56
CA PHE A 305 -4.39 -17.67 -8.66
C PHE A 305 -4.25 -19.18 -8.42
N PRO A 306 -3.53 -19.94 -9.26
CA PRO A 306 -3.38 -21.39 -9.09
C PRO A 306 -2.56 -21.76 -7.85
N HIS A 307 -1.66 -20.87 -7.42
CA HIS A 307 -0.78 -20.97 -6.26
C HIS A 307 -0.76 -19.61 -5.54
N PRO A 308 -0.38 -19.55 -4.24
CA PRO A 308 -0.11 -18.29 -3.58
C PRO A 308 0.95 -17.47 -4.31
N ILE A 309 0.89 -16.16 -4.16
CA ILE A 309 1.84 -15.21 -4.79
C ILE A 309 2.63 -14.46 -3.70
N ALA A 310 3.84 -13.98 -4.00
CA ALA A 310 4.56 -13.12 -3.07
C ALA A 310 3.88 -11.75 -2.94
N HIS A 311 4.07 -11.07 -1.81
CA HIS A 311 3.64 -9.68 -1.64
C HIS A 311 4.42 -8.76 -2.58
N GLY A 312 3.74 -7.76 -3.15
CA GLY A 312 4.41 -6.70 -3.94
C GLY A 312 5.45 -5.96 -3.11
N MET A 313 5.11 -5.59 -1.86
CA MET A 313 6.04 -4.91 -0.97
C MET A 313 7.23 -5.77 -0.53
N TRP A 314 7.08 -7.10 -0.39
CA TRP A 314 8.23 -8.00 -0.23
C TRP A 314 9.15 -7.94 -1.46
N SER A 315 8.58 -7.95 -2.66
CA SER A 315 9.35 -7.89 -3.91
C SER A 315 10.10 -6.55 -4.04
N LYS A 316 9.48 -5.43 -3.64
CA LYS A 316 10.15 -4.12 -3.55
C LYS A 316 11.28 -4.13 -2.51
N ALA A 317 11.01 -4.66 -1.31
CA ALA A 317 11.97 -4.76 -0.22
C ALA A 317 13.20 -5.60 -0.61
N HIS A 318 13.00 -6.76 -1.24
CA HIS A 318 14.08 -7.66 -1.67
C HIS A 318 14.96 -7.05 -2.77
N CYS A 319 14.36 -6.31 -3.72
CA CYS A 319 15.11 -5.53 -4.70
C CYS A 319 15.92 -4.40 -4.05
N LEU A 320 15.36 -3.68 -3.07
CA LEU A 320 16.07 -2.63 -2.33
C LEU A 320 17.21 -3.20 -1.47
N ALA A 321 17.03 -4.38 -0.86
CA ALA A 321 18.07 -5.06 -0.10
C ALA A 321 19.31 -5.38 -0.97
N ALA A 322 19.10 -5.79 -2.23
CA ALA A 322 20.19 -6.01 -3.19
C ALA A 322 20.91 -4.73 -3.63
N LEU A 323 20.29 -3.56 -3.43
CA LEU A 323 20.85 -2.23 -3.72
C LEU A 323 21.35 -1.48 -2.47
N GLU A 324 21.03 -1.96 -1.26
CA GLU A 324 21.13 -1.24 0.02
C GLU A 324 22.47 -0.53 0.25
N SER A 325 23.60 -1.18 -0.04
CA SER A 325 24.95 -0.61 0.09
C SER A 325 25.32 0.46 -0.95
N ARG A 326 24.38 0.81 -1.84
CA ARG A 326 24.51 1.80 -2.92
C ARG A 326 23.40 2.86 -2.88
N LEU A 327 22.48 2.77 -1.91
CA LEU A 327 21.44 3.78 -1.69
C LEU A 327 22.05 4.97 -0.94
N PRO A 328 21.81 6.21 -1.38
CA PRO A 328 22.25 7.39 -0.62
C PRO A 328 21.47 7.55 0.69
N GLU A 329 21.81 8.59 1.46
CA GLU A 329 21.17 8.90 2.74
C GLU A 329 19.70 9.33 2.57
N ALA A 330 19.44 10.17 1.57
CA ALA A 330 18.11 10.57 1.11
C ALA A 330 17.90 10.09 -0.33
N TYR A 331 16.71 9.54 -0.64
CA TYR A 331 16.38 9.02 -1.98
C TYR A 331 14.87 8.88 -2.19
N THR A 332 14.43 8.78 -3.44
CA THR A 332 13.10 8.30 -3.84
C THR A 332 13.23 6.98 -4.59
N VAL A 333 12.53 5.95 -4.11
CA VAL A 333 12.35 4.68 -4.81
C VAL A 333 10.92 4.55 -5.33
N ASP A 334 10.80 4.62 -6.65
CA ASP A 334 9.58 4.37 -7.42
C ASP A 334 9.53 2.89 -7.86
N VAL A 335 8.36 2.24 -7.74
CA VAL A 335 8.11 0.94 -8.40
C VAL A 335 6.71 0.90 -9.02
N ALA A 336 6.60 0.17 -10.13
CA ALA A 336 5.34 -0.32 -10.65
C ALA A 336 5.30 -1.85 -10.53
N PHE A 337 4.29 -2.37 -9.84
CA PHE A 337 4.05 -3.81 -9.75
C PHE A 337 3.46 -4.29 -11.08
N LYS A 338 4.07 -5.34 -11.63
CA LYS A 338 3.72 -5.92 -12.92
C LYS A 338 3.07 -7.30 -12.67
N LEU A 339 3.53 -8.38 -13.32
CA LEU A 339 2.97 -9.71 -13.05
C LEU A 339 3.21 -10.16 -11.59
N PRO A 340 2.29 -10.94 -11.00
CA PRO A 340 2.51 -11.52 -9.68
C PRO A 340 3.67 -12.53 -9.68
N VAL A 341 4.37 -12.64 -8.55
CA VAL A 341 5.44 -13.64 -8.32
C VAL A 341 4.81 -14.92 -7.74
N PRO A 342 4.61 -16.02 -8.49
CA PRO A 342 4.00 -17.24 -7.94
C PRO A 342 4.92 -17.97 -6.97
N LEU A 343 4.36 -18.69 -5.99
CA LEU A 343 5.12 -19.37 -4.93
C LEU A 343 5.08 -20.92 -5.03
N PRO A 344 6.23 -21.60 -5.22
CA PRO A 344 7.58 -21.07 -5.36
C PRO A 344 7.87 -20.69 -6.82
N SER A 345 8.89 -19.88 -7.02
CA SER A 345 9.41 -19.52 -8.35
C SER A 345 10.92 -19.32 -8.30
N THR A 346 11.50 -18.99 -9.44
CA THR A 346 12.84 -18.39 -9.52
C THR A 346 12.70 -17.11 -10.32
N VAL A 347 13.25 -16.03 -9.80
CA VAL A 347 13.12 -14.69 -10.36
C VAL A 347 14.50 -14.18 -10.77
N ALA A 348 14.55 -13.51 -11.92
CA ALA A 348 15.73 -12.87 -12.46
C ALA A 348 15.69 -11.39 -12.05
N PHE A 349 16.68 -10.95 -11.27
CA PHE A 349 16.87 -9.56 -10.87
C PHE A 349 17.93 -8.92 -11.75
N SER A 350 17.66 -7.70 -12.19
CA SER A 350 18.58 -6.85 -12.96
C SER A 350 18.61 -5.46 -12.34
N ALA A 351 19.80 -4.87 -12.20
CA ALA A 351 19.94 -3.47 -11.84
C ALA A 351 21.08 -2.80 -12.62
N THR A 352 20.84 -1.58 -13.07
CA THR A 352 21.74 -0.76 -13.88
C THR A 352 21.81 0.64 -13.27
N ALA A 353 23.03 1.15 -13.06
CA ALA A 353 23.24 2.54 -12.66
C ALA A 353 23.20 3.45 -13.90
N ALA A 354 22.56 4.61 -13.76
CA ALA A 354 22.58 5.71 -14.73
C ALA A 354 22.88 7.00 -13.97
N ASP A 355 24.12 7.48 -14.06
CA ASP A 355 24.66 8.58 -13.25
C ASP A 355 24.42 8.38 -11.74
N ALA A 356 23.48 9.13 -11.13
CA ALA A 356 23.11 9.03 -9.73
C ALA A 356 21.87 8.15 -9.47
N THR A 357 21.21 7.62 -10.51
CA THR A 357 20.00 6.80 -10.39
C THR A 357 20.30 5.31 -10.60
N TRP A 358 19.38 4.46 -10.14
CA TRP A 358 19.40 3.01 -10.35
C TRP A 358 18.07 2.54 -10.92
N ASP A 359 18.04 2.11 -12.18
CA ASP A 359 16.93 1.35 -12.71
C ASP A 359 17.09 -0.12 -12.33
N PHE A 360 16.02 -0.73 -11.84
CA PHE A 360 15.98 -2.13 -11.43
C PHE A 360 14.68 -2.82 -11.81
N ALA A 361 14.77 -4.12 -12.04
CA ALA A 361 13.62 -4.93 -12.43
C ALA A 361 13.71 -6.37 -11.94
N LEU A 362 12.55 -6.99 -11.83
CA LEU A 362 12.35 -8.38 -11.45
C LEU A 362 11.51 -9.07 -12.52
N HIS A 363 11.97 -10.21 -13.02
CA HIS A 363 11.30 -10.99 -14.06
C HIS A 363 11.16 -12.46 -13.64
N ASP A 364 10.14 -13.15 -14.15
CA ASP A 364 10.08 -14.61 -14.03
C ASP A 364 11.22 -15.25 -14.84
N ALA A 365 12.10 -16.01 -14.17
CA ALA A 365 13.34 -16.51 -14.78
C ALA A 365 13.15 -17.62 -15.84
N ARG A 366 11.90 -18.08 -16.08
CA ARG A 366 11.58 -19.07 -17.12
C ARG A 366 10.93 -18.42 -18.34
N SER A 367 10.06 -17.44 -18.13
CA SER A 367 9.21 -16.84 -19.18
C SER A 367 9.61 -15.42 -19.57
N GLY A 368 10.52 -14.78 -18.82
CA GLY A 368 10.88 -13.37 -19.03
C GLY A 368 9.77 -12.39 -18.67
N GLY A 369 8.65 -12.85 -18.11
CA GLY A 369 7.51 -11.99 -17.75
C GLY A 369 7.89 -10.98 -16.66
N PRO A 370 7.74 -9.66 -16.88
CA PRO A 370 8.09 -8.65 -15.88
C PRO A 370 7.17 -8.72 -14.66
N GLN A 371 7.75 -8.74 -13.46
CA GLN A 371 7.04 -8.84 -12.18
C GLN A 371 7.11 -7.53 -11.39
N LEU A 372 8.23 -6.82 -11.48
CA LEU A 372 8.42 -5.48 -10.92
C LEU A 372 9.38 -4.70 -11.82
N VAL A 373 9.13 -3.40 -11.98
CA VAL A 373 10.13 -2.43 -12.48
C VAL A 373 10.15 -1.25 -11.51
N GLY A 374 11.31 -0.61 -11.36
CA GLY A 374 11.47 0.53 -10.48
C GLY A 374 12.76 1.29 -10.69
N THR A 375 12.83 2.47 -10.08
CA THR A 375 13.94 3.40 -10.18
C THR A 375 14.24 3.96 -8.79
N VAL A 376 15.51 4.06 -8.42
CA VAL A 376 15.99 4.86 -7.27
C VAL A 376 16.64 6.13 -7.81
N ARG A 377 16.39 7.27 -7.18
CA ARG A 377 16.90 8.61 -7.54
C ARG A 377 16.95 9.54 -6.33
#